data_AF-A0A7V8BKE3-F1
#
_entry.id   AF-A0A7V8BKE3-F1
#
_cell.length_a   1.000
_cell.length_b   1.000
_cell.length_c   1.000
_cell.angle_alpha   90.00
_cell.angle_beta   90.00
_cell.angle_gamma   90.00
#
_symmetry.space_group_name_H-M   'P 1'
#
loop_
_entity.id
_entity.type
_entity.pdbx_description
1 polymer ?
#
loop_
_entity_poly.entity_id
_entity_poly.type
_entity_poly.pdbx_seq_one_letter_code
_entity_poly.pdbx_strand_id
1 'polypeptide(L)'
;MLVELVRTLSRAYARARADIVTALRALASNATVSLESAAAVAAATDAYEQGSADFADCLLCTKAAMAGCEQVATFDRGMRSLPNVRLI
;
A
#
# COMPACT_ATOMS: atom_id res chain seq x y z
N MET A 1 -6.61 -10.20 2.17
CA MET A 1 -7.48 -10.14 0.97
C MET A 1 -7.12 -9.00 0.01
N LEU A 2 -7.02 -7.73 0.43
CA LEU A 2 -6.77 -6.61 -0.48
C LEU A 2 -5.41 -6.67 -1.19
N VAL A 3 -4.36 -7.09 -0.49
CA VAL A 3 -3.00 -7.23 -1.05
C VAL A 3 -2.97 -8.25 -2.20
N GLU A 4 -3.63 -9.38 -2.07
CA GLU A 4 -3.70 -10.41 -3.11
C GLU A 4 -4.52 -9.96 -4.32
N LEU A 5 -5.56 -9.13 -4.11
CA LEU A 5 -6.32 -8.53 -5.20
C LEU A 5 -5.46 -7.55 -6.02
N VAL A 6 -4.72 -6.66 -5.35
CA VAL A 6 -3.78 -5.73 -6.03
C VAL A 6 -2.69 -6.50 -6.76
N ARG A 7 -2.12 -7.52 -6.12
CA ARG A 7 -1.09 -8.37 -6.71
C ARG A 7 -1.60 -9.10 -7.96
N THR A 8 -2.85 -9.55 -7.94
CA THR A 8 -3.52 -10.17 -9.10
C THR A 8 -3.77 -9.15 -10.21
N LEU A 9 -4.30 -7.96 -9.90
CA LEU A 9 -4.56 -6.92 -10.90
C LEU A 9 -3.26 -6.37 -11.53
N SER A 10 -2.21 -6.23 -10.74
CA SER A 10 -0.90 -5.75 -11.20
C SER A 10 -0.18 -6.80 -12.06
N ARG A 11 -0.13 -8.07 -11.62
CA ARG A 11 0.62 -9.12 -12.33
C ARG A 11 -0.15 -9.82 -13.45
N ALA A 12 -1.45 -10.06 -13.28
CA ALA A 12 -2.24 -10.81 -14.26
C ALA A 12 -2.84 -9.93 -15.36
N TYR A 13 -3.06 -8.64 -15.09
CA TYR A 13 -3.72 -7.72 -16.03
C TYR A 13 -2.85 -6.56 -16.54
N ALA A 14 -1.59 -6.46 -16.11
CA ALA A 14 -0.64 -5.40 -16.49
C ALA A 14 -1.25 -3.98 -16.40
N ARG A 15 -2.15 -3.77 -15.44
CA ARG A 15 -2.87 -2.51 -15.29
C ARG A 15 -1.91 -1.40 -14.89
N ALA A 16 -2.09 -0.23 -15.49
CA ALA A 16 -1.30 0.95 -15.13
C ALA A 16 -1.58 1.32 -13.67
N ARG A 17 -0.55 1.81 -12.98
CA ARG A 17 -0.62 2.21 -11.57
C ARG A 17 -1.79 3.14 -11.26
N ALA A 18 -2.08 4.07 -12.17
CA ALA A 18 -3.19 5.01 -12.07
C ALA A 18 -4.57 4.31 -12.02
N ASP A 19 -4.73 3.22 -12.77
CA ASP A 19 -5.96 2.43 -12.74
C ASP A 19 -6.11 1.68 -11.42
N ILE A 20 -5.01 1.16 -10.88
CA ILE A 20 -4.97 0.49 -9.58
C ILE A 20 -5.32 1.47 -8.46
N VAL A 21 -4.75 2.68 -8.49
CA VAL A 21 -5.08 3.76 -7.54
C VAL A 21 -6.56 4.13 -7.62
N THR A 22 -7.11 4.26 -8.83
CA THR A 22 -8.54 4.56 -9.03
C THR A 22 -9.42 3.47 -8.41
N ALA A 23 -9.10 2.20 -8.63
CA ALA A 23 -9.82 1.07 -8.04
C ALA A 23 -9.69 1.05 -6.51
N LEU A 24 -8.49 1.30 -5.97
CA LEU A 24 -8.24 1.36 -4.52
C LEU A 24 -9.03 2.49 -3.85
N ARG A 25 -9.06 3.68 -4.46
CA ARG A 25 -9.88 4.81 -3.98
C ARG A 25 -11.36 4.49 -3.98
N ALA A 26 -11.86 3.87 -5.05
CA ALA A 26 -13.26 3.43 -5.14
C ALA A 26 -13.60 2.41 -4.03
N LEU A 27 -12.73 1.43 -3.80
CA LEU A 27 -12.92 0.41 -2.75
C LEU A 27 -12.85 1.02 -1.34
N ALA A 28 -11.90 1.92 -1.08
CA ALA A 28 -11.77 2.60 0.21
C ALA A 28 -12.96 3.52 0.52
N SER A 29 -13.59 4.09 -0.52
CA SER A 29 -14.80 4.91 -0.39
C SER A 29 -16.08 4.10 -0.21
N ASN A 30 -16.03 2.77 -0.42
CA ASN A 30 -17.21 1.91 -0.37
C ASN A 30 -17.34 1.24 1.00
N ALA A 31 -18.39 1.62 1.74
CA ALA A 31 -18.67 1.17 3.11
C ALA A 31 -18.98 -0.33 3.27
N THR A 32 -18.97 -1.10 2.18
CA THR A 32 -19.31 -2.53 2.15
C THR A 32 -18.11 -3.45 2.39
N VAL A 33 -16.88 -2.94 2.28
CA VAL A 33 -15.67 -3.71 2.55
C VAL A 33 -15.21 -3.40 3.96
N SER A 34 -15.28 -4.39 4.86
CA SER A 34 -14.64 -4.31 6.18
C SER A 34 -13.12 -4.34 6.02
N LEU A 35 -12.56 -3.19 5.65
CA LEU A 35 -11.13 -2.95 5.67
C LEU A 35 -10.78 -2.65 7.12
N GLU A 36 -9.89 -3.46 7.73
CA GLU A 36 -9.42 -3.28 9.13
C GLU A 36 -8.99 -1.83 9.45
N SER A 37 -8.64 -1.03 8.44
CA SER A 37 -8.50 0.41 8.57
C SER A 37 -8.61 1.09 7.20
N ALA A 38 -9.78 1.66 6.88
CA ALA A 38 -9.97 2.45 5.66
C ALA A 38 -8.97 3.62 5.57
N ALA A 39 -8.62 4.22 6.72
CA ALA A 39 -7.59 5.25 6.82
C ALA A 39 -6.20 4.75 6.41
N ALA A 40 -5.82 3.54 6.83
CA ALA A 40 -4.55 2.94 6.42
C ALA A 40 -4.53 2.64 4.91
N VAL A 41 -5.64 2.20 4.34
CA VAL A 41 -5.74 1.94 2.90
C VAL A 41 -5.66 3.24 2.09
N ALA A 42 -6.31 4.31 2.55
CA ALA A 42 -6.22 5.62 1.89
C ALA A 42 -4.78 6.16 1.91
N ALA A 43 -4.14 6.20 3.08
CA ALA A 43 -2.76 6.68 3.21
C ALA A 43 -1.76 5.80 2.42
N ALA A 44 -1.95 4.49 2.41
CA ALA A 44 -1.14 3.58 1.59
C ALA A 44 -1.37 3.79 0.08
N THR A 45 -2.58 4.17 -0.32
CA THR A 45 -2.91 4.47 -1.73
C THR A 45 -2.20 5.75 -2.18
N ASP A 46 -2.14 6.77 -1.33
CA ASP A 46 -1.41 8.01 -1.66
C ASP A 46 0.11 7.76 -1.76
N ALA A 47 0.68 6.99 -0.83
CA ALA A 47 2.08 6.58 -0.90
C ALA A 47 2.37 5.71 -2.15
N TYR A 48 1.44 4.82 -2.49
CA TYR A 48 1.51 4.01 -3.71
C TYR A 48 1.27 4.82 -4.98
N GLU A 49 0.59 5.95 -4.96
CA GLU A 49 0.45 6.79 -6.16
C GLU A 49 1.78 7.50 -6.46
N GLN A 50 2.42 8.03 -5.41
CA GLN A 50 3.60 8.91 -5.50
C GLN A 50 4.95 8.18 -5.54
N GLY A 51 5.04 6.98 -4.97
CA GLY A 51 6.32 6.28 -4.74
C GLY A 51 6.78 5.39 -5.89
N SER A 52 7.64 4.43 -5.62
CA SER A 52 7.96 3.32 -6.56
C SER A 52 7.73 1.95 -5.94
N ALA A 53 7.44 1.92 -4.64
CA ALA A 53 7.18 0.70 -3.87
C ALA A 53 5.85 0.05 -4.29
N ASP A 54 5.70 -1.24 -3.98
CA ASP A 54 4.44 -1.93 -4.19
C ASP A 54 3.41 -1.47 -3.16
N PHE A 55 2.12 -1.65 -3.46
CA PHE A 55 1.05 -1.24 -2.56
C PHE A 55 1.11 -1.98 -1.22
N ALA A 56 1.54 -3.25 -1.24
CA ALA A 56 1.73 -4.04 -0.03
C ALA A 56 2.75 -3.41 0.93
N ASP A 57 3.85 -2.91 0.38
CA ASP A 57 4.91 -2.23 1.13
C ASP A 57 4.40 -0.91 1.72
N CYS A 58 3.68 -0.14 0.91
CA CYS A 58 3.04 1.11 1.33
C CYS A 58 2.05 0.85 2.49
N LEU A 59 1.25 -0.21 2.40
CA LEU A 59 0.27 -0.59 3.43
C LEU A 59 0.94 -1.07 4.71
N LEU A 60 2.01 -1.86 4.60
CA LEU A 60 2.80 -2.32 5.74
C LEU A 60 3.39 -1.14 6.50
N CYS A 61 4.10 -0.23 5.81
CA CYS A 61 4.70 0.96 6.42
C CYS A 61 3.65 1.87 7.05
N THR A 62 2.51 2.05 6.39
CA THR A 62 1.40 2.85 6.93
C THR A 62 0.85 2.23 8.22
N LYS A 63 0.58 0.91 8.23
CA LYS A 63 0.09 0.22 9.42
C LYS A 63 1.11 0.27 10.57
N ALA A 64 2.40 0.08 10.28
CA ALA A 64 3.47 0.17 11.27
C ALA A 64 3.53 1.59 11.88
N ALA A 65 3.48 2.64 11.06
CA ALA A 65 3.46 4.02 11.53
C ALA A 65 2.21 4.31 12.40
N MET A 66 1.03 3.85 11.99
CA MET A 66 -0.21 4.00 12.77
C MET A 66 -0.19 3.22 14.09
N ALA A 67 0.59 2.14 14.17
CA ALA A 67 0.82 1.39 15.40
C ALA A 67 1.91 2.01 16.30
N GLY A 68 2.49 3.16 15.92
CA GLY A 68 3.54 3.83 16.66
C GLY A 68 4.94 3.25 16.47
N CYS A 69 5.14 2.39 15.47
CA CYS A 69 6.49 1.90 15.15
C CYS A 69 7.33 3.02 14.55
N GLU A 70 8.52 3.24 15.11
CA GLU A 70 9.44 4.30 14.65
C GLU A 70 10.06 4.00 13.29
N GLN A 71 10.38 2.72 13.02
CA GLN A 71 11.01 2.28 11.78
C GLN A 71 10.58 0.86 11.39
N VAL A 72 10.50 0.60 10.08
CA VAL A 72 10.36 -0.73 9.49
C VAL A 72 11.71 -1.18 8.97
N ALA A 73 12.27 -2.23 9.56
CA ALA A 73 13.48 -2.88 9.07
C ALA A 73 13.14 -3.86 7.93
N THR A 74 13.85 -3.78 6.80
CA THR A 74 13.61 -4.67 5.64
C THR A 74 14.89 -4.94 4.87
N PHE A 75 14.95 -6.10 4.21
CA PHE A 75 16.00 -6.44 3.23
C PHE A 75 15.58 -6.05 1.80
N ASP A 76 14.33 -5.64 1.60
CA ASP A 76 13.81 -5.29 0.27
C ASP A 76 14.21 -3.86 -0.11
N ARG A 77 15.10 -3.76 -1.10
CA ARG A 77 15.54 -2.49 -1.67
C ARG A 77 14.42 -1.69 -2.35
N GLY A 78 13.33 -2.34 -2.74
CA GLY A 78 12.14 -1.70 -3.30
C GLY A 78 11.45 -0.75 -2.32
N MET A 79 11.63 -0.96 -1.02
CA MET A 79 11.05 -0.13 0.04
C MET A 79 11.88 1.12 0.37
N ARG A 80 13.04 1.33 -0.29
CA ARG A 80 13.95 2.44 0.04
C ARG A 80 13.33 3.83 -0.08
N SER A 81 12.35 3.99 -0.96
CA SER A 81 11.66 5.27 -1.16
C SER A 81 10.57 5.56 -0.12
N LEU A 82 10.24 4.59 0.75
CA LEU A 82 9.21 4.73 1.76
C LEU A 82 9.76 5.41 3.03
N PRO A 83 8.95 6.27 3.68
CA PRO A 83 9.35 6.92 4.91
C PRO A 83 9.52 5.90 6.04
N ASN A 84 10.43 6.20 6.97
CA ASN A 84 10.70 5.38 8.16
C ASN A 84 11.09 3.92 7.85
N VAL A 85 11.68 3.66 6.68
CA VAL A 85 12.24 2.36 6.33
C VAL A 85 13.75 2.35 6.59
N ARG A 86 14.22 1.32 7.29
CA ARG A 86 15.64 1.00 7.47
C ARG A 86 15.98 -0.24 6.65
N LEU A 87 16.88 -0.09 5.68
CA LEU A 87 17.46 -1.24 4.99
C LEU A 87 18.52 -1.89 5.89
N ILE A 88 18.43 -3.21 6.05
CA ILE A 88 19.44 -4.04 6.73
C ILE A 88 20.19 -4.87 5.69
#